data_AF-A0A917VSI5-F1
#
_entry.id   AF-A0A917VSI5-F1
#
_cell.length_a   1.000
_cell.length_b   1.000
_cell.length_c   1.000
_cell.angle_alpha   90.00
_cell.angle_beta   90.00
_cell.angle_gamma   90.00
#
_symmetry.space_group_name_H-M   'P 1'
#
loop_
_entity.id
_entity.type
_entity.pdbx_description
1 polymer ?
#
loop_
_entity_poly.entity_id
_entity_poly.type
_entity_poly.pdbx_seq_one_letter_code
_entity_poly.pdbx_strand_id
1 'polypeptide(L)'
;MDGGDPGVADPIADGLLEAMRSELGYREKAGQHTKFGDWYAENIDRDPQYKNAPWCDMFIAWAADKAGVRDYVGTFAWTPSHANWFKAQNAWSETPEPGAIVFYDWSGSKKVGAIDHVGVVEKVADDGKIHTIEGNVDKVWLKRKVRDESKVVGYGLPRKVMENKTGSGPDVLVLRGEGTGGSNAAAAGVIGGHPVFEWPGAQSAALASGVVTLLLGSALVMNQMARTRRSAVSGGRHRRHRPRRLALWRGGDDA
;
A
#
# COMPACT_ATOMS: atom_id res chain seq x y z
N MET A 1 12.85 24.12 -9.35
CA MET A 1 12.52 23.32 -8.16
C MET A 1 11.22 23.89 -7.66
N ASP A 2 10.12 23.33 -8.14
CA ASP A 2 8.76 23.74 -7.76
C ASP A 2 8.42 23.04 -6.45
N GLY A 3 8.95 23.58 -5.35
CA GLY A 3 8.57 23.19 -4.00
C GLY A 3 7.24 23.87 -3.71
N GLY A 4 6.16 23.11 -3.74
CA GLY A 4 4.82 23.58 -3.38
C GLY A 4 4.85 24.33 -2.05
N ASP A 5 4.08 25.42 -2.00
CA ASP A 5 3.95 26.31 -0.87
C ASP A 5 3.69 25.54 0.46
N PRO A 6 4.58 25.60 1.46
CA PRO A 6 4.51 24.79 2.68
C PRO A 6 3.38 25.16 3.65
N GLY A 7 2.31 25.82 3.18
CA GLY A 7 1.21 26.33 3.99
C GLY A 7 -0.20 26.04 3.45
N VAL A 8 -0.36 25.44 2.27
CA VAL A 8 -1.70 25.05 1.78
C VAL A 8 -2.03 23.69 2.36
N ALA A 9 -3.04 23.64 3.23
CA ALA A 9 -3.59 22.39 3.74
C ALA A 9 -3.94 21.47 2.56
N ASP A 10 -3.49 20.21 2.62
CA ASP A 10 -3.89 19.18 1.67
C ASP A 10 -5.13 18.46 2.26
N PRO A 11 -6.36 18.87 1.88
CA PRO A 11 -7.57 18.28 2.45
C PRO A 11 -7.70 16.79 2.14
N ILE A 12 -7.04 16.30 1.08
CA ILE A 12 -7.04 14.87 0.76
C ILE A 12 -6.18 14.12 1.76
N ALA A 13 -4.96 14.60 2.00
CA ALA A 13 -4.07 14.03 3.00
C ALA A 13 -4.69 14.08 4.40
N ASP A 14 -5.26 15.21 4.78
CA ASP A 14 -5.85 15.42 6.11
C ASP A 14 -7.02 14.46 6.35
N GLY A 15 -7.99 14.41 5.41
CA GLY A 15 -9.15 13.53 5.53
C GLY A 15 -8.75 12.05 5.54
N LEU A 16 -7.82 11.65 4.66
CA LEU A 16 -7.33 10.28 4.59
C LEU A 16 -6.64 9.88 5.90
N LEU A 17 -5.70 10.69 6.40
CA LEU A 17 -4.97 10.41 7.63
C LEU A 17 -5.88 10.45 8.86
N GLU A 18 -6.88 11.32 8.90
CA GLU A 18 -7.90 11.33 9.96
C GLU A 18 -8.68 10.00 10.00
N ALA A 19 -9.21 9.56 8.85
CA ALA A 19 -9.91 8.29 8.74
C ALA A 19 -9.02 7.11 9.18
N MET A 20 -7.74 7.09 8.77
CA MET A 20 -6.80 6.05 9.15
C MET A 20 -6.44 6.07 10.64
N ARG A 21 -6.26 7.25 11.24
CA ARG A 21 -5.93 7.39 12.67
C ARG A 21 -7.02 6.84 13.57
N SER A 22 -8.28 6.94 13.15
CA SER A 22 -9.43 6.41 13.89
C SER A 22 -9.40 4.87 14.07
N GLU A 23 -8.60 4.18 13.26
CA GLU A 23 -8.50 2.71 13.24
C GLU A 23 -7.19 2.17 13.86
N LEU A 24 -6.36 3.04 14.44
CA LEU A 24 -5.10 2.64 15.07
C LEU A 24 -5.31 1.63 16.19
N GLY A 25 -4.53 0.55 16.15
CA GLY A 25 -4.65 -0.57 17.08
C GLY A 25 -5.61 -1.66 16.61
N TYR A 26 -6.28 -1.50 15.47
CA TYR A 26 -7.07 -2.57 14.86
C TYR A 26 -6.19 -3.81 14.61
N ARG A 27 -6.77 -4.98 14.90
CA ARG A 27 -6.15 -6.29 14.70
C ARG A 27 -7.07 -7.16 13.88
N GLU A 28 -6.53 -7.83 12.85
CA GLU A 28 -7.31 -8.81 12.09
C GLU A 28 -7.78 -9.98 12.97
N LYS A 29 -8.91 -10.56 12.57
CA LYS A 29 -9.41 -11.83 13.11
C LYS A 29 -8.69 -13.00 12.43
N ALA A 30 -8.89 -14.21 12.95
CA ALA A 30 -8.30 -15.42 12.38
C ALA A 30 -8.61 -15.56 10.88
N GLY A 31 -7.64 -16.05 10.10
CA GLY A 31 -7.80 -16.24 8.66
C GLY A 31 -7.76 -14.94 7.84
N GLN A 32 -7.01 -13.93 8.28
CA GLN A 32 -6.87 -12.61 7.61
C GLN A 32 -8.18 -11.82 7.51
N HIS A 33 -9.15 -12.16 8.34
CA HIS A 33 -10.48 -11.58 8.24
C HIS A 33 -10.54 -10.18 8.88
N THR A 34 -11.02 -9.19 8.14
CA THR A 34 -11.13 -7.81 8.60
C THR A 34 -12.43 -7.15 8.14
N LYS A 35 -12.90 -6.14 8.89
CA LYS A 35 -14.02 -5.29 8.45
C LYS A 35 -13.70 -4.54 7.15
N PHE A 36 -12.43 -4.28 6.87
CA PHE A 36 -11.97 -3.64 5.63
C PHE A 36 -12.13 -4.60 4.44
N GLY A 37 -11.75 -5.86 4.62
CA GLY A 37 -11.98 -6.92 3.63
C GLY A 37 -13.46 -7.21 3.40
N ASP A 38 -14.28 -7.24 4.47
CA ASP A 38 -15.75 -7.33 4.35
C ASP A 38 -16.32 -6.18 3.53
N TRP A 39 -15.99 -4.95 3.89
CA TRP A 39 -16.43 -3.77 3.16
C TRP A 39 -15.98 -3.80 1.71
N TYR A 40 -14.73 -4.16 1.44
CA TYR A 40 -14.18 -4.20 0.08
C TYR A 40 -14.90 -5.26 -0.78
N ALA A 41 -15.10 -6.46 -0.22
CA ALA A 41 -15.85 -7.55 -0.85
C ALA A 41 -17.33 -7.19 -1.09
N GLU A 42 -17.92 -6.27 -0.34
CA GLU A 42 -19.34 -5.90 -0.48
C GLU A 42 -19.55 -4.69 -1.39
N ASN A 43 -18.63 -3.72 -1.34
CA ASN A 43 -18.83 -2.38 -1.93
C ASN A 43 -17.96 -2.11 -3.15
N ILE A 44 -16.82 -2.79 -3.30
CA ILE A 44 -15.86 -2.54 -4.38
C ILE A 44 -15.91 -3.66 -5.43
N ASP A 45 -15.33 -4.83 -5.15
CA ASP A 45 -15.16 -5.89 -6.16
C ASP A 45 -16.26 -6.95 -6.16
N ARG A 46 -17.11 -7.02 -5.12
CA ARG A 46 -18.21 -8.01 -5.00
C ARG A 46 -17.74 -9.47 -4.98
N ASP A 47 -16.48 -9.71 -4.67
CA ASP A 47 -15.89 -11.04 -4.57
C ASP A 47 -15.63 -11.42 -3.10
N PRO A 48 -16.25 -12.50 -2.58
CA PRO A 48 -16.04 -12.98 -1.22
C PRO A 48 -14.59 -13.30 -0.86
N GLN A 49 -13.70 -13.56 -1.83
CA GLN A 49 -12.29 -13.87 -1.54
C GLN A 49 -11.60 -12.75 -0.75
N TYR A 50 -12.01 -11.49 -0.96
CA TYR A 50 -11.41 -10.32 -0.30
C TYR A 50 -11.74 -10.25 1.20
N LYS A 51 -12.73 -11.01 1.68
CA LYS A 51 -13.04 -11.10 3.12
C LYS A 51 -11.91 -11.73 3.94
N ASN A 52 -11.02 -12.48 3.29
CA ASN A 52 -9.95 -13.29 3.91
C ASN A 52 -8.61 -13.14 3.16
N ALA A 53 -8.30 -11.95 2.66
CA ALA A 53 -7.10 -11.65 1.88
C ALA A 53 -6.16 -10.66 2.62
N PRO A 54 -4.88 -10.54 2.19
CA PRO A 54 -4.02 -9.44 2.62
C PRO A 54 -4.69 -8.08 2.37
N TRP A 55 -4.69 -7.22 3.37
CA TRP A 55 -5.64 -6.09 3.47
C TRP A 55 -4.99 -4.72 3.57
N CYS A 56 -3.67 -4.62 3.35
CA CYS A 56 -2.96 -3.33 3.41
C CYS A 56 -3.59 -2.27 2.49
N ASP A 57 -3.88 -2.62 1.24
CA ASP A 57 -4.45 -1.70 0.26
C ASP A 57 -5.97 -1.54 0.43
N MET A 58 -6.68 -2.62 0.78
CA MET A 58 -8.12 -2.56 1.09
C MET A 58 -8.43 -1.62 2.25
N PHE A 59 -7.53 -1.52 3.25
CA PHE A 59 -7.64 -0.53 4.32
C PHE A 59 -7.49 0.91 3.82
N ILE A 60 -6.54 1.17 2.93
CA ILE A 60 -6.38 2.51 2.32
C ILE A 60 -7.62 2.87 1.50
N ALA A 61 -8.15 1.92 0.72
CA ALA A 61 -9.40 2.10 -0.03
C ALA A 61 -10.59 2.44 0.89
N TRP A 62 -10.72 1.73 2.02
CA TRP A 62 -11.76 2.02 3.02
C TRP A 62 -11.58 3.41 3.64
N ALA A 63 -10.36 3.80 3.99
CA ALA A 63 -10.09 5.11 4.56
C ALA A 63 -10.38 6.23 3.54
N ALA A 64 -10.03 6.03 2.27
CA ALA A 64 -10.36 6.95 1.20
C ALA A 64 -11.88 7.09 0.98
N ASP A 65 -12.65 6.00 1.13
CA ASP A 65 -14.12 6.05 1.12
C ASP A 65 -14.67 6.87 2.28
N LYS A 66 -14.19 6.63 3.51
CA LYS A 66 -14.61 7.38 4.69
C LYS A 66 -14.29 8.86 4.62
N ALA A 67 -13.18 9.21 4.01
CA ALA A 67 -12.78 10.60 3.79
C ALA A 67 -13.43 11.24 2.55
N GLY A 68 -14.13 10.46 1.71
CA GLY A 68 -14.74 10.99 0.48
C GLY A 68 -13.74 11.35 -0.63
N VAL A 69 -12.54 10.73 -0.62
CA VAL A 69 -11.41 11.07 -1.50
C VAL A 69 -10.97 9.94 -2.43
N ARG A 70 -11.85 8.94 -2.65
CA ARG A 70 -11.58 7.78 -3.52
C ARG A 70 -11.13 8.16 -4.93
N ASP A 71 -11.64 9.26 -5.46
CA ASP A 71 -11.28 9.72 -6.81
C ASP A 71 -9.81 10.12 -6.94
N TYR A 72 -9.12 10.37 -5.82
CA TYR A 72 -7.74 10.83 -5.78
C TYR A 72 -6.78 9.78 -5.19
N VAL A 73 -7.30 8.87 -4.36
CA VAL A 73 -6.52 7.79 -3.74
C VAL A 73 -6.69 6.46 -4.48
N GLY A 74 -7.87 6.18 -5.04
CA GLY A 74 -8.21 4.89 -5.65
C GLY A 74 -8.78 3.86 -4.68
N THR A 75 -9.19 2.71 -5.21
CA THR A 75 -9.76 1.58 -4.45
C THR A 75 -9.15 0.26 -4.91
N PHE A 76 -8.00 -0.10 -4.34
CA PHE A 76 -7.23 -1.26 -4.77
C PHE A 76 -7.12 -2.32 -3.67
N ALA A 77 -6.94 -3.58 -4.08
CA ALA A 77 -6.50 -4.66 -3.21
C ALA A 77 -5.09 -5.17 -3.58
N TRP A 78 -4.62 -4.93 -4.80
CA TRP A 78 -3.32 -5.40 -5.30
C TRP A 78 -2.35 -4.23 -5.52
N THR A 79 -1.25 -4.24 -4.76
CA THR A 79 -0.34 -3.11 -4.59
C THR A 79 0.39 -2.66 -5.88
N PRO A 80 0.83 -3.54 -6.80
CA PRO A 80 1.39 -3.09 -8.07
C PRO A 80 0.38 -2.40 -9.00
N SER A 81 -0.90 -2.80 -8.99
CA SER A 81 -1.93 -2.09 -9.77
C SER A 81 -2.12 -0.68 -9.24
N HIS A 82 -2.13 -0.52 -7.92
CA HIS A 82 -2.28 0.79 -7.29
C HIS A 82 -1.09 1.72 -7.64
N ALA A 83 0.13 1.20 -7.60
CA ALA A 83 1.31 1.95 -8.04
C ALA A 83 1.25 2.35 -9.53
N ASN A 84 0.86 1.41 -10.39
CA ASN A 84 0.69 1.68 -11.83
C ASN A 84 -0.42 2.70 -12.10
N TRP A 85 -1.49 2.70 -11.30
CA TRP A 85 -2.54 3.70 -11.40
C TRP A 85 -2.01 5.10 -11.11
N PHE A 86 -1.28 5.32 -10.03
CA PHE A 86 -0.66 6.63 -9.76
C PHE A 86 0.30 7.06 -10.88
N LYS A 87 1.05 6.13 -11.47
CA LYS A 87 1.88 6.41 -12.65
C LYS A 87 1.04 6.87 -13.84
N ALA A 88 -0.07 6.19 -14.13
CA ALA A 88 -0.99 6.56 -15.20
C ALA A 88 -1.67 7.92 -14.95
N GLN A 89 -1.89 8.29 -13.68
CA GLN A 89 -2.40 9.60 -13.31
C GLN A 89 -1.33 10.72 -13.34
N ASN A 90 -0.09 10.46 -13.79
CA ASN A 90 1.05 11.38 -13.66
C ASN A 90 1.30 11.85 -12.23
N ALA A 91 0.97 11.02 -11.24
CA ALA A 91 0.97 11.33 -9.81
C ALA A 91 1.94 10.43 -9.02
N TRP A 92 2.99 9.93 -9.68
CA TRP A 92 4.07 9.16 -9.06
C TRP A 92 5.26 10.05 -8.70
N SER A 93 5.89 9.79 -7.56
CA SER A 93 7.06 10.53 -7.04
C SER A 93 8.09 9.58 -6.43
N GLU A 94 9.35 10.03 -6.39
CA GLU A 94 10.45 9.41 -5.65
C GLU A 94 10.69 10.06 -4.28
N THR A 95 9.98 11.16 -3.99
CA THR A 95 10.12 11.91 -2.74
C THR A 95 8.88 11.75 -1.85
N PRO A 96 9.05 11.52 -0.54
CA PRO A 96 7.94 11.42 0.39
C PRO A 96 7.33 12.78 0.71
N GLU A 97 6.03 12.79 0.95
CA GLU A 97 5.30 13.92 1.52
C GLU A 97 4.14 13.37 2.39
N PRO A 98 3.67 14.12 3.42
CA PRO A 98 2.47 13.73 4.16
C PRO A 98 1.28 13.47 3.23
N GLY A 99 0.53 12.39 3.49
CA GLY A 99 -0.59 11.95 2.66
C GLY A 99 -0.21 11.07 1.47
N ALA A 100 1.07 10.99 1.10
CA ALA A 100 1.51 10.12 0.02
C ALA A 100 1.31 8.63 0.35
N ILE A 101 0.86 7.86 -0.65
CA ILE A 101 0.81 6.40 -0.58
C ILE A 101 2.22 5.88 -0.84
N VAL A 102 2.83 5.24 0.14
CA VAL A 102 4.18 4.67 0.01
C VAL A 102 4.10 3.21 -0.36
N PHE A 103 4.92 2.79 -1.34
CA PHE A 103 4.97 1.43 -1.86
C PHE A 103 6.31 0.77 -1.53
N TYR A 104 6.28 -0.45 -1.00
CA TYR A 104 7.47 -1.18 -0.55
C TYR A 104 7.70 -2.48 -1.33
N ASP A 105 8.97 -2.77 -1.61
CA ASP A 105 9.46 -4.06 -2.10
C ASP A 105 10.49 -4.59 -1.10
N TRP A 106 10.16 -5.66 -0.38
CA TRP A 106 10.99 -6.25 0.66
C TRP A 106 12.22 -6.94 0.12
N SER A 107 12.14 -7.48 -1.11
CA SER A 107 13.31 -8.03 -1.80
C SER A 107 14.33 -6.93 -2.12
N GLY A 108 13.88 -5.69 -2.30
CA GLY A 108 14.71 -4.53 -2.61
C GLY A 108 15.09 -4.44 -4.09
N SER A 109 14.38 -5.16 -4.97
CA SER A 109 14.54 -5.01 -6.43
C SER A 109 14.07 -3.65 -6.94
N LYS A 110 13.21 -2.97 -6.16
CA LYS A 110 12.57 -1.69 -6.45
C LYS A 110 11.73 -1.69 -7.74
N LYS A 111 11.22 -2.85 -8.13
CA LYS A 111 10.34 -3.01 -9.29
C LYS A 111 8.88 -2.89 -8.86
N VAL A 112 8.06 -2.20 -9.65
CA VAL A 112 6.62 -2.08 -9.38
C VAL A 112 5.94 -3.46 -9.27
N GLY A 113 6.28 -4.38 -10.17
CA GLY A 113 5.73 -5.75 -10.12
C GLY A 113 6.18 -6.59 -8.93
N ALA A 114 7.13 -6.09 -8.12
CA ALA A 114 7.63 -6.75 -6.91
C ALA A 114 7.20 -5.99 -5.64
N ILE A 115 6.26 -5.05 -5.73
CA ILE A 115 5.72 -4.37 -4.54
C ILE A 115 4.97 -5.39 -3.68
N ASP A 116 5.33 -5.48 -2.41
CA ASP A 116 4.75 -6.38 -1.42
C ASP A 116 3.73 -5.69 -0.51
N HIS A 117 3.87 -4.37 -0.32
CA HIS A 117 3.14 -3.66 0.73
C HIS A 117 2.96 -2.18 0.45
N VAL A 118 1.95 -1.59 1.11
CA VAL A 118 1.63 -0.17 1.06
C VAL A 118 1.34 0.41 2.43
N GLY A 119 1.59 1.71 2.57
CA GLY A 119 1.20 2.53 3.71
C GLY A 119 0.87 3.95 3.29
N VAL A 120 0.52 4.81 4.25
CA VAL A 120 0.37 6.26 4.02
C VAL A 120 1.34 7.01 4.90
N VAL A 121 2.09 7.94 4.32
CA VAL A 121 3.03 8.81 5.03
C VAL A 121 2.23 9.78 5.90
N GLU A 122 2.42 9.69 7.21
CA GLU A 122 1.85 10.63 8.19
C GLU A 122 2.76 11.85 8.37
N LYS A 123 4.08 11.63 8.34
CA LYS A 123 5.09 12.68 8.50
C LYS A 123 6.42 12.25 7.89
N VAL A 124 7.16 13.21 7.34
CA VAL A 124 8.59 13.08 7.00
C VAL A 124 9.42 13.70 8.13
N ALA A 125 10.38 12.95 8.67
CA ALA A 125 11.27 13.41 9.73
C ALA A 125 12.54 14.05 9.15
N ASP A 126 13.16 14.95 9.93
CA ASP A 126 14.36 15.69 9.51
C ASP A 126 15.58 14.78 9.27
N ASP A 127 15.56 13.56 9.83
CA ASP A 127 16.59 12.53 9.64
C ASP A 127 16.38 11.69 8.36
N GLY A 128 15.42 12.06 7.51
CA GLY A 128 15.09 11.39 6.26
C GLY A 128 14.25 10.12 6.44
N LYS A 129 13.75 9.84 7.65
CA LYS A 129 12.80 8.73 7.86
C LYS A 129 11.38 9.17 7.60
N ILE A 130 10.54 8.21 7.25
CA ILE A 130 9.10 8.41 7.12
C ILE A 130 8.38 7.76 8.30
N HIS A 131 7.41 8.48 8.85
CA HIS A 131 6.41 7.97 9.76
C HIS A 131 5.16 7.63 8.95
N THR A 132 4.66 6.42 9.09
CA THR A 132 3.56 5.90 8.27
C THR A 132 2.46 5.31 9.14
N ILE A 133 1.23 5.28 8.62
CA ILE A 133 0.14 4.43 9.12
C ILE A 133 -0.04 3.29 8.13
N GLU A 134 0.03 2.05 8.62
CA GLU A 134 0.03 0.85 7.79
C GLU A 134 -0.96 -0.17 8.38
N GLY A 135 -1.82 -0.73 7.51
CA GLY A 135 -2.63 -1.92 7.80
C GLY A 135 -1.88 -3.18 7.43
N ASN A 136 -2.26 -4.34 7.97
CA ASN A 136 -1.61 -5.64 7.72
C ASN A 136 -0.11 -5.68 8.06
N VAL A 137 0.40 -4.77 8.88
CA VAL A 137 1.81 -4.75 9.28
C VAL A 137 2.04 -5.68 10.46
N ASP A 138 3.27 -6.22 10.54
CA ASP A 138 3.65 -7.24 11.53
C ASP A 138 2.61 -8.39 11.56
N LYS A 139 2.20 -8.77 10.35
CA LYS A 139 1.19 -9.77 9.96
C LYS A 139 -0.26 -9.38 10.22
N VAL A 140 -0.58 -8.76 11.36
CA VAL A 140 -1.98 -8.71 11.83
C VAL A 140 -2.49 -7.33 12.23
N TRP A 141 -1.63 -6.30 12.23
CA TRP A 141 -1.92 -5.02 12.89
C TRP A 141 -2.15 -3.87 11.93
N LEU A 142 -2.99 -2.94 12.35
CA LEU A 142 -3.01 -1.56 11.86
C LEU A 142 -2.30 -0.67 12.88
N LYS A 143 -1.16 -0.09 12.52
CA LYS A 143 -0.42 0.79 13.44
C LYS A 143 0.54 1.72 12.71
N ARG A 144 1.14 2.62 13.49
CA ARG A 144 2.24 3.45 13.05
C ARG A 144 3.52 2.65 12.85
N LYS A 145 4.31 3.01 11.84
CA LYS A 145 5.68 2.53 11.63
C LYS A 145 6.60 3.71 11.38
N VAL A 146 7.87 3.52 11.70
CA VAL A 146 8.96 4.39 11.24
C VAL A 146 9.78 3.56 10.27
N ARG A 147 10.02 4.09 9.07
CA ARG A 147 10.68 3.38 7.97
C ARG A 147 11.83 4.22 7.45
N ASP A 148 12.94 3.57 7.15
CA ASP A 148 13.90 4.11 6.19
C ASP A 148 13.40 3.85 4.76
N GLU A 149 13.97 4.56 3.79
CA GLU A 149 13.54 4.49 2.39
C GLU A 149 14.26 3.40 1.56
N SER A 150 15.10 2.55 2.17
CA SER A 150 15.90 1.57 1.41
C SER A 150 15.05 0.56 0.64
N LYS A 151 13.85 0.25 1.14
CA LYS A 151 12.87 -0.67 0.54
C LYS A 151 11.72 0.02 -0.17
N VAL A 152 11.73 1.36 -0.24
CA VAL A 152 10.71 2.12 -0.94
C VAL A 152 10.93 2.01 -2.45
N VAL A 153 9.84 1.69 -3.16
CA VAL A 153 9.75 1.70 -4.62
C VAL A 153 9.38 3.08 -5.13
N GLY A 154 8.53 3.79 -4.40
CA GLY A 154 8.15 5.18 -4.65
C GLY A 154 6.84 5.52 -3.97
N TYR A 155 6.28 6.67 -4.36
CA TYR A 155 5.16 7.31 -3.72
C TYR A 155 4.07 7.68 -4.74
N GLY A 156 2.82 7.38 -4.41
CA GLY A 156 1.65 7.93 -5.09
C GLY A 156 1.16 9.19 -4.37
N LEU A 157 0.88 10.26 -5.12
CA LEU A 157 0.51 11.57 -4.59
C LEU A 157 -0.97 11.89 -4.88
N PRO A 158 -1.90 11.64 -3.94
CA PRO A 158 -3.33 11.91 -4.16
C PRO A 158 -3.63 13.37 -4.54
N ARG A 159 -2.99 14.36 -3.91
CA ARG A 159 -3.14 15.77 -4.28
C ARG A 159 -2.81 16.04 -5.75
N LYS A 160 -1.82 15.36 -6.31
CA LYS A 160 -1.43 15.52 -7.72
C LYS A 160 -2.46 14.89 -8.66
N VAL A 161 -3.15 13.83 -8.24
CA VAL A 161 -4.31 13.30 -8.98
C VAL A 161 -5.41 14.34 -9.03
N MET A 162 -5.69 15.02 -7.92
CA MET A 162 -6.65 16.13 -7.89
C MET A 162 -6.21 17.28 -8.79
N GLU A 163 -4.98 17.78 -8.64
CA GLU A 163 -4.40 18.84 -9.47
C GLU A 163 -4.51 18.51 -10.96
N ASN A 164 -4.18 17.28 -11.37
CA ASN A 164 -4.27 16.86 -12.77
C ASN A 164 -5.71 16.80 -13.28
N LYS A 165 -6.68 16.45 -12.41
CA LYS A 165 -8.11 16.44 -12.76
C LYS A 165 -8.71 17.83 -12.85
N THR A 166 -8.32 18.76 -11.97
CA THR A 166 -8.84 20.13 -11.92
C THR A 166 -8.10 21.08 -12.86
N GLY A 167 -6.82 20.82 -13.13
CA GLY A 167 -5.96 21.60 -14.01
C GLY A 167 -6.15 21.32 -15.50
N SER A 168 -6.92 20.27 -15.85
CA SER A 168 -7.27 19.93 -17.24
C SER A 168 -8.57 20.60 -17.74
N GLY A 169 -8.99 21.72 -17.15
CA GLY A 169 -10.07 22.58 -17.67
C GLY A 169 -9.72 23.16 -19.05
N PRO A 170 -10.71 23.56 -19.89
CA PRO A 170 -10.49 23.77 -21.32
C PRO A 170 -9.38 24.80 -21.52
N ASP A 171 -8.49 24.47 -22.45
CA ASP A 171 -7.43 25.34 -22.96
C ASP A 171 -8.07 26.68 -23.35
N VAL A 172 -8.11 27.64 -22.41
CA VAL A 172 -8.42 29.03 -22.73
C VAL A 172 -7.16 29.50 -23.43
N LEU A 173 -7.13 29.24 -24.74
CA LEU A 173 -6.32 29.98 -25.68
C LEU A 173 -6.67 31.45 -25.45
N VAL A 174 -5.87 32.12 -24.61
CA VAL A 174 -5.92 33.57 -24.44
C VAL A 174 -5.38 34.15 -25.74
N LEU A 175 -6.22 34.18 -26.77
CA LEU A 175 -6.07 35.16 -27.83
C LEU A 175 -6.38 36.51 -27.19
N ARG A 176 -5.32 37.27 -26.95
CA ARG A 176 -5.40 38.72 -26.74
C ARG A 176 -6.32 39.31 -27.80
N GLY A 177 -7.46 39.82 -27.38
CA GLY A 177 -8.39 40.58 -28.21
C GLY A 177 -9.17 41.54 -27.32
N GLU A 178 -8.89 42.82 -27.46
CA GLU A 178 -9.59 43.93 -26.82
C GLU A 178 -11.07 43.97 -27.22
N GLY A 179 -11.96 44.40 -26.32
CA GLY A 179 -13.29 44.92 -26.71
C GLY A 179 -14.49 44.52 -25.85
N THR A 180 -14.82 45.38 -24.88
CA THR A 180 -16.16 45.83 -24.45
C THR A 180 -17.40 44.89 -24.50
N GLY A 181 -18.07 44.76 -23.34
CA GLY A 181 -19.55 44.86 -23.26
C GLY A 181 -20.34 43.71 -22.61
N GLY A 182 -20.98 44.01 -21.47
CA GLY A 182 -22.40 43.70 -21.22
C GLY A 182 -22.87 42.28 -20.83
N SER A 183 -23.15 42.11 -19.54
CA SER A 183 -24.37 41.53 -18.90
C SER A 183 -24.93 40.12 -19.22
N ASN A 184 -25.26 39.45 -18.10
CA ASN A 184 -26.39 38.53 -17.79
C ASN A 184 -26.26 37.00 -17.94
N ALA A 185 -26.43 36.36 -16.77
CA ALA A 185 -27.28 35.21 -16.42
C ALA A 185 -27.31 33.95 -17.32
N ALA A 186 -27.03 32.79 -16.72
CA ALA A 186 -28.04 31.80 -16.33
C ALA A 186 -27.37 30.47 -15.94
N ALA A 187 -27.77 29.93 -14.79
CA ALA A 187 -27.52 28.55 -14.44
C ALA A 187 -28.40 27.63 -15.31
N ALA A 188 -27.80 26.60 -15.91
CA ALA A 188 -28.52 25.47 -16.47
C ALA A 188 -27.74 24.20 -16.12
N GLY A 189 -28.39 23.32 -15.35
CA GLY A 189 -27.83 22.05 -14.94
C GLY A 189 -27.64 21.10 -16.12
N VAL A 190 -26.62 20.25 -16.00
CA VAL A 190 -26.45 19.08 -16.86
C VAL A 190 -26.30 17.85 -15.96
N ILE A 191 -27.32 17.01 -16.05
CA ILE A 191 -27.36 15.60 -15.67
C ILE A 191 -26.62 14.79 -16.74
N GLY A 192 -25.70 13.92 -16.33
CA GLY A 192 -24.99 12.95 -17.18
C GLY A 192 -23.72 12.49 -16.46
N GLY A 193 -23.59 11.25 -16.02
CA GLY A 193 -23.46 10.07 -16.87
C GLY A 193 -21.99 9.64 -16.82
N HIS A 194 -21.68 8.56 -16.10
CA HIS A 194 -20.30 8.09 -15.92
C HIS A 194 -19.67 7.71 -17.27
N PRO A 195 -18.47 8.21 -17.63
CA PRO A 195 -17.76 7.70 -18.79
C PRO A 195 -17.08 6.37 -18.42
N VAL A 196 -17.47 5.31 -19.12
CA VAL A 196 -16.70 4.06 -19.18
C VAL A 196 -15.50 4.33 -20.09
N PHE A 197 -14.29 4.25 -19.55
CA PHE A 197 -13.06 4.43 -20.30
C PHE A 197 -12.66 3.09 -20.94
N GLU A 198 -12.82 3.01 -22.27
CA GLU A 198 -12.54 1.84 -23.10
C GLU A 198 -11.15 2.00 -23.76
N TRP A 199 -10.29 0.99 -23.64
CA TRP A 199 -8.90 1.02 -24.08
C TRP A 199 -8.81 0.62 -25.58
N PRO A 200 -8.19 1.42 -26.49
CA PRO A 200 -8.19 1.09 -27.90
C PRO A 200 -7.00 0.20 -28.26
N GLY A 201 -7.29 -1.00 -28.77
CA GLY A 201 -6.22 -1.85 -29.31
C GLY A 201 -6.62 -3.26 -29.73
N ALA A 202 -7.53 -3.42 -30.70
CA ALA A 202 -7.48 -4.48 -31.71
C ALA A 202 -8.64 -4.30 -32.71
N GLN A 203 -8.31 -4.20 -33.99
CA GLN A 203 -9.31 -4.06 -35.06
C GLN A 203 -9.91 -5.43 -35.43
N SER A 204 -11.24 -5.40 -35.60
CA SER A 204 -12.08 -6.18 -36.52
C SER A 204 -12.23 -7.70 -36.32
N ALA A 205 -13.40 -8.13 -35.86
CA ALA A 205 -14.44 -8.73 -36.72
C ALA A 205 -15.65 -9.18 -35.88
N ALA A 206 -16.84 -8.93 -36.41
CA ALA A 206 -18.13 -9.25 -35.80
C ALA A 206 -18.35 -10.76 -35.58
N LEU A 207 -19.06 -11.12 -34.50
CA LEU A 207 -20.39 -11.79 -34.53
C LEU A 207 -20.73 -12.47 -33.18
N ALA A 208 -21.99 -12.30 -32.80
CA ALA A 208 -22.85 -13.21 -32.02
C ALA A 208 -22.62 -13.38 -30.50
N SER A 209 -23.72 -13.07 -29.79
CA SER A 209 -24.13 -13.47 -28.44
C SER A 209 -23.41 -14.68 -27.83
N GLY A 210 -22.83 -14.49 -26.65
CA GLY A 210 -22.32 -15.59 -25.84
C GLY A 210 -21.83 -15.12 -24.47
N VAL A 211 -22.38 -15.74 -23.43
CA VAL A 211 -21.98 -15.66 -22.01
C VAL A 211 -20.45 -15.55 -21.86
N VAL A 212 -19.96 -14.48 -21.23
CA VAL A 212 -18.53 -14.36 -20.86
C VAL A 212 -18.34 -14.94 -19.46
N THR A 213 -17.88 -16.18 -19.42
CA THR A 213 -17.31 -16.81 -18.23
C THR A 213 -15.96 -16.16 -17.94
N LEU A 214 -15.88 -15.38 -16.86
CA LEU A 214 -14.61 -14.85 -16.35
C LEU A 214 -13.78 -15.99 -15.75
N LEU A 215 -12.68 -16.33 -16.43
CA LEU A 215 -11.65 -17.20 -15.88
C LEU A 215 -10.88 -16.45 -14.79
N LEU A 216 -11.12 -16.84 -13.54
CA LEU A 216 -10.30 -16.49 -12.39
C LEU A 216 -8.86 -17.01 -12.60
N GLY A 217 -7.94 -16.08 -12.85
CA GLY A 217 -6.51 -16.33 -12.75
C GLY A 217 -6.12 -16.52 -11.29
N SER A 218 -6.09 -17.78 -10.85
CA SER A 218 -5.50 -18.18 -9.58
C SER A 218 -3.99 -17.95 -9.61
N ALA A 219 -3.46 -17.13 -8.71
CA ALA A 219 -2.04 -17.10 -8.39
C ALA A 219 -1.82 -17.60 -6.96
N LEU A 220 -1.70 -18.92 -6.86
CA LEU A 220 -1.20 -19.63 -5.70
C LEU A 220 0.31 -19.36 -5.57
N VAL A 221 0.79 -18.85 -4.44
CA VAL A 221 2.19 -19.06 -4.03
C VAL A 221 2.21 -19.54 -2.58
N MET A 222 2.26 -20.85 -2.43
CA MET A 222 2.63 -21.51 -1.16
C MET A 222 4.15 -21.49 -1.03
N ASN A 223 4.66 -20.90 0.05
CA ASN A 223 6.05 -21.12 0.46
C ASN A 223 6.11 -22.35 1.38
N GLN A 224 6.39 -23.52 0.81
CA GLN A 224 6.94 -24.66 1.55
C GLN A 224 8.46 -24.50 1.61
N MET A 225 9.01 -24.16 2.77
CA MET A 225 10.44 -24.39 3.04
C MET A 225 10.63 -25.66 3.86
N ALA A 226 11.39 -26.57 3.24
CA ALA A 226 11.60 -27.95 3.60
C ALA A 226 12.17 -28.14 5.01
N ARG A 227 11.56 -29.09 5.74
CA ARG A 227 12.23 -29.84 6.80
C ARG A 227 13.28 -30.75 6.14
N THR A 228 14.55 -30.41 6.28
CA THR A 228 15.65 -31.38 6.17
C THR A 228 16.27 -31.58 7.54
N ARG A 229 15.68 -32.50 8.32
CA ARG A 229 16.43 -33.18 9.39
C ARG A 229 17.41 -34.13 8.71
N ARG A 230 18.68 -33.76 8.61
CA ARG A 230 19.77 -34.74 8.52
C ARG A 230 20.34 -34.91 9.92
N SER A 231 19.99 -36.04 10.53
CA SER A 231 20.70 -36.57 11.70
C SER A 231 22.11 -36.93 11.27
N ALA A 232 23.10 -36.13 11.66
CA ALA A 232 24.50 -36.54 11.61
C ALA A 232 24.84 -37.23 12.94
N VAL A 233 24.86 -38.57 12.92
CA VAL A 233 25.55 -39.38 13.90
C VAL A 233 27.05 -39.14 13.72
N SER A 234 27.70 -38.56 14.73
CA SER A 234 29.16 -38.59 14.89
C SER A 234 29.45 -39.22 16.25
N GLY A 235 29.52 -40.55 16.27
CA GLY A 235 30.05 -41.31 17.40
C GLY A 235 31.49 -41.71 17.05
N GLY A 236 32.48 -41.15 17.76
CA GLY A 236 33.86 -41.53 17.50
C GLY A 236 34.92 -40.91 18.41
N ARG A 237 35.29 -41.68 19.46
CA ARG A 237 36.55 -41.64 20.25
C ARG A 237 36.65 -40.47 21.27
N HIS A 238 37.14 -40.64 22.50
CA HIS A 238 38.37 -41.33 22.91
C HIS A 238 38.36 -41.81 24.39
N ARG A 239 39.21 -42.81 24.63
CA ARG A 239 39.51 -43.57 25.85
C ARG A 239 39.72 -42.73 27.13
N ARG A 240 39.15 -43.19 28.24
CA ARG A 240 39.50 -42.76 29.62
C ARG A 240 40.81 -43.41 30.04
N HIS A 241 41.86 -42.60 30.23
CA HIS A 241 43.03 -42.97 31.03
C HIS A 241 42.81 -42.53 32.48
N ARG A 242 42.83 -43.50 33.40
CA ARG A 242 43.12 -43.27 34.82
C ARG A 242 44.63 -43.12 35.00
N PRO A 243 45.06 -42.29 35.96
CA PRO A 243 46.05 -42.78 36.91
C PRO A 243 45.61 -42.59 38.37
N ARG A 244 46.27 -43.36 39.23
CA ARG A 244 46.08 -43.52 40.67
C ARG A 244 46.90 -42.49 41.47
N ARG A 245 46.30 -42.07 42.59
CA ARG A 245 46.82 -41.86 43.96
C ARG A 245 47.83 -40.73 44.28
N LEU A 246 47.51 -40.11 45.43
CA LEU A 246 48.29 -39.90 46.68
C LEU A 246 48.69 -38.46 47.06
N ALA A 247 48.69 -38.26 48.39
CA ALA A 247 49.16 -37.15 49.23
C ALA A 247 48.13 -36.03 49.53
N LEU A 248 47.55 -35.97 50.73
CA LEU A 248 48.10 -35.53 52.04
C LEU A 248 47.94 -34.01 52.25
N TRP A 249 46.99 -33.62 53.09
CA TRP A 249 47.14 -32.45 53.96
C TRP A 249 46.40 -32.68 55.29
N ARG A 250 47.16 -32.58 56.39
CA ARG A 250 46.72 -32.38 57.80
C ARG A 250 46.10 -30.98 57.89
N GLY A 251 45.22 -30.59 58.80
CA GLY A 251 44.90 -30.97 60.18
C GLY A 251 44.36 -29.69 60.84
N GLY A 252 43.50 -29.82 61.84
CA GLY A 252 42.93 -28.68 62.59
C GLY A 252 41.81 -29.11 63.51
N ASP A 253 42.22 -29.58 64.68
CA ASP A 253 41.64 -29.37 66.02
C ASP A 253 40.13 -29.55 66.25
N ASP A 254 39.79 -30.63 66.94
CA ASP A 254 38.78 -30.66 68.01
C ASP A 254 39.13 -31.81 68.99
N ALA A 255 39.34 -31.44 70.27
CA ALA A 255 39.51 -32.24 71.50
C ALA A 255 40.79 -33.07 71.72
#